data_AF-A0A1B3NMR4-F1
#
_entry.id   AF-A0A1B3NMR4-F1
#
_cell.length_a   1.000
_cell.length_b   1.000
_cell.length_c   1.000
_cell.angle_alpha   90.00
_cell.angle_beta   90.00
_cell.angle_gamma   90.00
#
_symmetry.space_group_name_H-M   'P 1'
#
loop_
_entity.id
_entity.type
_entity.pdbx_description
1 polymer ?
#
loop_
_entity_poly.entity_id
_entity_poly.type
_entity_poly.pdbx_seq_one_letter_code
_entity_poly.pdbx_strand_id
1 'polypeptide(L)'
;MHRARLVASSLALACVMDIAALAQEGTTMRAPLPPQRPFDLELPGTPALPAIIVPAPTQAQDAPPPDANSPMTSEPDEGEGPEWPQLTPGQKAGAEPAYDPDEKPERPGISTDPGTSIACLPPRLKQILTKISDKYGAVKVTSTWRPPWRARRGSYHKRCEAMDFRVPGVRPRAVIEWVRTLPEVGGHKVYWNGILHIDTGPRRPW
;
A
#
# COMPACT_ATOMS: atom_id res chain seq x y z
N MET A 1 -59.02 -25.57 -60.30
CA MET A 1 -58.09 -25.85 -59.17
C MET A 1 -58.57 -24.95 -58.01
N HIS A 2 -59.47 -25.41 -57.11
CA HIS A 2 -59.19 -26.05 -55.81
C HIS A 2 -58.08 -25.29 -55.04
N ARG A 3 -58.22 -24.66 -53.86
CA ARG A 3 -58.99 -24.86 -52.60
C ARG A 3 -58.90 -23.55 -51.77
N ALA A 4 -59.97 -23.03 -51.16
CA ALA A 4 -60.52 -23.32 -49.81
C ALA A 4 -59.78 -22.70 -48.60
N ARG A 5 -60.45 -21.69 -47.99
CA ARG A 5 -60.71 -21.40 -46.54
C ARG A 5 -59.73 -21.92 -45.47
N LEU A 6 -59.33 -21.07 -44.52
CA LEU A 6 -59.93 -20.87 -43.17
C LEU A 6 -58.97 -20.14 -42.22
N VAL A 7 -59.53 -19.20 -41.47
CA VAL A 7 -58.96 -18.55 -40.28
C VAL A 7 -59.02 -19.53 -39.11
N ALA A 8 -57.95 -19.63 -38.31
CA ALA A 8 -57.96 -20.36 -37.04
C ALA A 8 -57.21 -19.57 -35.97
N SER A 9 -57.99 -19.03 -35.01
CA SER A 9 -57.54 -18.54 -33.71
C SER A 9 -56.84 -19.66 -32.95
N SER A 10 -55.72 -19.37 -32.30
CA SER A 10 -55.10 -20.28 -31.33
C SER A 10 -54.91 -19.56 -30.00
N LEU A 11 -55.57 -20.11 -28.98
CA LEU A 11 -55.52 -19.74 -27.57
C LEU A 11 -54.09 -19.84 -27.02
N ALA A 12 -53.69 -18.85 -26.22
CA ALA A 12 -52.51 -18.92 -25.37
C ALA A 12 -52.83 -19.78 -24.13
N LEU A 13 -52.03 -20.84 -23.91
CA LEU A 13 -52.06 -21.66 -22.70
C LEU A 13 -50.78 -21.37 -21.90
N ALA A 14 -50.92 -20.69 -20.76
CA ALA A 14 -49.82 -20.43 -19.83
C ALA A 14 -49.65 -21.63 -18.89
N CYS A 15 -48.52 -22.35 -18.99
CA CYS A 15 -48.12 -23.35 -18.01
C CYS A 15 -47.32 -22.68 -16.89
N VAL A 16 -47.89 -22.62 -15.69
CA VAL A 16 -47.19 -22.29 -14.45
C VAL A 16 -46.51 -23.58 -13.96
N MET A 17 -45.19 -23.59 -13.84
CA MET A 17 -44.46 -24.70 -13.21
C MET A 17 -44.05 -24.29 -11.80
N ASP A 18 -44.70 -24.91 -10.80
CA ASP A 18 -44.27 -24.91 -9.41
C ASP A 18 -42.96 -25.69 -9.26
N ILE A 19 -41.90 -25.03 -8.78
CA ILE A 19 -40.65 -25.67 -8.40
C ILE A 19 -40.68 -25.88 -6.89
N ALA A 20 -40.95 -27.10 -6.46
CA ALA A 20 -40.78 -27.52 -5.07
C ALA A 20 -39.29 -27.52 -4.71
N ALA A 21 -38.89 -26.66 -3.78
CA ALA A 21 -37.53 -26.64 -3.23
C ALA A 21 -37.35 -27.80 -2.23
N LEU A 22 -36.54 -28.79 -2.60
CA LEU A 22 -36.07 -29.83 -1.68
C LEU A 22 -34.93 -29.25 -0.82
N ALA A 23 -35.14 -29.19 0.48
CA ALA A 23 -34.11 -28.80 1.45
C ALA A 23 -32.99 -29.86 1.49
N GLN A 24 -31.74 -29.44 1.26
CA GLN A 24 -30.57 -30.28 1.47
C GLN A 24 -30.08 -30.16 2.92
N GLU A 25 -29.99 -31.29 3.61
CA GLU A 25 -29.38 -31.39 4.94
C GLU A 25 -27.86 -31.17 4.84
N GLY A 26 -27.38 -29.98 5.23
CA GLY A 26 -25.95 -29.69 5.34
C GLY A 26 -25.44 -29.95 6.76
N THR A 27 -24.37 -30.75 6.89
CA THR A 27 -23.69 -30.96 8.17
C THR A 27 -23.06 -29.66 8.67
N THR A 28 -23.49 -29.17 9.83
CA THR A 28 -22.91 -27.99 10.46
C THR A 28 -21.58 -28.35 11.13
N MET A 29 -20.45 -27.89 10.58
CA MET A 29 -19.16 -27.92 11.28
C MET A 29 -18.87 -26.54 11.87
N ARG A 30 -18.58 -26.48 13.17
CA ARG A 30 -18.24 -25.25 13.89
C ARG A 30 -16.75 -24.94 13.68
N ALA A 31 -16.42 -23.70 13.31
CA ALA A 31 -15.04 -23.27 13.19
C ALA A 31 -14.32 -23.35 14.56
N PRO A 32 -13.03 -23.77 14.61
CA PRO A 32 -12.24 -23.74 15.84
C PRO A 32 -12.06 -22.31 16.33
N LEU A 33 -12.21 -22.09 17.64
CA LEU A 33 -12.03 -20.78 18.24
C LEU A 33 -10.55 -20.36 18.24
N PRO A 34 -10.26 -19.07 18.00
CA PRO A 34 -8.90 -18.55 18.16
C PRO A 34 -8.44 -18.67 19.63
N PRO A 35 -7.14 -18.84 19.88
CA PRO A 35 -6.60 -18.90 21.23
C PRO A 35 -6.90 -17.57 21.96
N GLN A 36 -7.43 -17.69 23.18
CA GLN A 36 -7.78 -16.55 24.01
C GLN A 36 -6.51 -15.81 24.45
N ARG A 37 -6.47 -14.50 24.25
CA ARG A 37 -5.44 -13.63 24.86
C ARG A 37 -5.85 -13.30 26.29
N PRO A 38 -4.91 -13.17 27.23
CA PRO A 38 -5.19 -13.06 28.67
C PRO A 38 -5.91 -11.76 29.12
N PHE A 39 -6.44 -10.94 28.21
CA PHE A 39 -7.11 -9.67 28.54
C PHE A 39 -8.53 -9.52 27.99
N ASP A 40 -9.11 -10.53 27.36
CA ASP A 40 -10.54 -10.48 26.98
C ASP A 40 -11.42 -10.87 28.18
N LEU A 41 -11.43 -10.00 29.20
CA LEU A 41 -12.35 -10.05 30.33
C LEU A 41 -13.53 -9.10 30.08
N GLU A 42 -14.67 -9.73 29.76
CA GLU A 42 -16.05 -9.29 29.97
C GLU A 42 -16.47 -7.88 29.52
N LEU A 43 -16.96 -7.77 28.28
CA LEU A 43 -18.05 -6.84 27.96
C LEU A 43 -19.32 -7.66 27.63
N PRO A 44 -20.42 -7.53 28.40
CA PRO A 44 -21.69 -8.13 28.01
C PRO A 44 -22.33 -7.32 26.87
N GLY A 45 -22.45 -7.93 25.68
CA GLY A 45 -23.30 -7.43 24.61
C GLY A 45 -22.64 -7.33 23.23
N THR A 46 -22.30 -8.46 22.61
CA THR A 46 -22.01 -8.51 21.17
C THR A 46 -23.20 -9.15 20.45
N PRO A 47 -23.95 -8.43 19.59
CA PRO A 47 -25.00 -9.04 18.80
C PRO A 47 -24.39 -10.00 17.76
N ALA A 48 -24.97 -11.20 17.64
CA ALA A 48 -24.57 -12.18 16.65
C ALA A 48 -24.81 -11.63 15.23
N LEU A 49 -23.74 -11.51 14.43
CA LEU A 49 -23.85 -11.15 13.02
C LEU A 49 -24.41 -12.33 12.21
N PRO A 50 -25.28 -12.11 11.21
CA PRO A 50 -25.82 -13.18 10.38
C PRO A 50 -24.75 -13.76 9.44
N ALA A 51 -24.87 -15.06 9.14
CA ALA A 51 -23.95 -15.78 8.30
C ALA A 51 -24.05 -15.35 6.82
N ILE A 52 -22.91 -15.05 6.20
CA ILE A 52 -22.78 -14.83 4.75
C ILE A 52 -22.54 -16.18 4.09
N ILE A 53 -23.35 -16.53 3.10
CA ILE A 53 -23.24 -17.80 2.33
C ILE A 53 -22.29 -17.58 1.15
N VAL A 54 -21.21 -18.35 1.08
CA VAL A 54 -20.24 -18.36 -0.04
C VAL A 54 -20.50 -19.59 -0.91
N PRO A 55 -20.77 -19.46 -2.22
CA PRO A 55 -20.90 -20.61 -3.11
C PRO A 55 -19.54 -21.28 -3.40
N ALA A 56 -19.55 -22.59 -3.56
CA ALA A 56 -18.36 -23.41 -3.81
C ALA A 56 -17.74 -23.16 -5.21
N PRO A 57 -16.41 -23.30 -5.37
CA PRO A 57 -15.73 -23.09 -6.64
C PRO A 57 -16.03 -24.22 -7.64
N THR A 58 -16.31 -23.84 -8.88
CA THR A 58 -16.48 -24.75 -10.02
C THR A 58 -15.17 -25.46 -10.35
N GLN A 59 -15.20 -26.79 -10.47
CA GLN A 59 -14.07 -27.62 -10.90
C GLN A 59 -13.72 -27.30 -12.36
N ALA A 60 -12.48 -26.84 -12.59
CA ALA A 60 -11.89 -26.74 -13.93
C ALA A 60 -11.45 -28.12 -14.40
N GLN A 61 -11.86 -28.48 -15.62
CA GLN A 61 -11.61 -29.76 -16.27
C GLN A 61 -10.18 -29.88 -16.80
N ASP A 62 -9.78 -31.14 -16.97
CA ASP A 62 -8.48 -31.71 -17.32
C ASP A 62 -7.63 -30.98 -18.38
N ALA A 63 -6.34 -30.82 -18.06
CA ALA A 63 -5.26 -30.67 -19.05
C ALA A 63 -4.05 -31.53 -18.61
N PRO A 64 -3.35 -32.22 -19.53
CA PRO A 64 -2.27 -33.15 -19.19
C PRO A 64 -1.01 -32.39 -18.74
N PRO A 65 -0.12 -33.01 -17.94
CA PRO A 65 1.07 -32.34 -17.43
C PRO A 65 2.15 -32.22 -18.52
N PRO A 66 2.85 -31.09 -18.64
CA PRO A 66 4.08 -31.03 -19.42
C PRO A 66 5.29 -31.50 -18.59
N ASP A 67 6.23 -32.13 -19.29
CA ASP A 67 7.31 -32.98 -18.81
C ASP A 67 8.39 -32.32 -17.93
N ALA A 68 8.97 -33.13 -17.03
CA ALA A 68 9.95 -32.76 -16.00
C ALA A 68 11.40 -32.60 -16.49
N ASN A 69 11.63 -32.08 -17.70
CA ASN A 69 12.99 -31.79 -18.17
C ASN A 69 13.03 -30.64 -19.19
N SER A 70 13.16 -29.41 -18.69
CA SER A 70 13.87 -28.33 -19.38
C SER A 70 14.36 -27.30 -18.35
N PRO A 71 15.61 -26.80 -18.49
CA PRO A 71 16.25 -25.99 -17.47
C PRO A 71 15.59 -24.62 -17.46
N MET A 72 15.12 -24.18 -16.29
CA MET A 72 14.85 -22.75 -16.07
C MET A 72 16.19 -22.03 -16.08
N THR A 73 16.59 -21.57 -17.26
CA THR A 73 17.58 -20.50 -17.39
C THR A 73 16.93 -19.24 -16.82
N SER A 74 17.30 -18.90 -15.59
CA SER A 74 17.01 -17.60 -14.99
C SER A 74 17.78 -16.53 -15.75
N GLU A 75 17.14 -15.83 -16.67
CA GLU A 75 17.61 -14.53 -17.14
C GLU A 75 17.32 -13.47 -16.06
N PRO A 76 18.22 -12.50 -15.83
CA PRO A 76 18.14 -11.60 -14.70
C PRO A 76 17.11 -10.48 -14.93
N ASP A 77 16.35 -10.16 -13.88
CA ASP A 77 15.40 -9.05 -13.82
C ASP A 77 16.13 -7.69 -13.93
N GLU A 78 16.19 -7.12 -15.14
CA GLU A 78 16.71 -5.77 -15.40
C GLU A 78 15.68 -4.67 -15.03
N GLY A 79 14.91 -4.86 -13.95
CA GLY A 79 13.89 -3.96 -13.42
C GLY A 79 14.27 -3.17 -12.16
N GLU A 80 15.50 -3.30 -11.69
CA GLU A 80 15.96 -2.71 -10.42
C GLU A 80 16.29 -1.20 -10.60
N GLY A 81 15.27 -0.35 -10.56
CA GLY A 81 15.47 1.03 -10.06
C GLY A 81 16.11 0.93 -8.67
N PRO A 82 16.94 1.90 -8.22
CA PRO A 82 17.88 1.70 -7.10
C PRO A 82 17.21 0.95 -5.96
N GLU A 83 17.64 -0.30 -5.78
CA GLU A 83 17.12 -1.23 -4.80
C GLU A 83 17.11 -0.50 -3.46
N TRP A 84 15.91 -0.34 -2.90
CA TRP A 84 15.80 0.32 -1.61
C TRP A 84 16.49 -0.57 -0.61
N PRO A 85 17.56 -0.10 0.02
CA PRO A 85 18.44 -1.04 0.68
C PRO A 85 17.68 -1.69 1.82
N GLN A 86 17.67 -3.01 1.77
CA GLN A 86 17.04 -3.85 2.78
C GLN A 86 17.89 -3.77 4.05
N LEU A 87 17.32 -4.16 5.20
CA LEU A 87 18.11 -4.26 6.43
C LEU A 87 19.33 -5.14 6.15
N THR A 88 20.53 -4.70 6.49
CA THR A 88 21.69 -5.59 6.38
C THR A 88 21.47 -6.79 7.31
N PRO A 89 21.89 -8.00 6.92
CA PRO A 89 21.78 -9.17 7.78
C PRO A 89 22.38 -8.87 9.16
N GLY A 90 21.55 -8.83 10.20
CA GLY A 90 21.94 -8.52 11.58
C GLY A 90 21.37 -7.22 12.19
N GLN A 91 20.72 -6.35 11.41
CA GLN A 91 20.08 -5.14 11.95
C GLN A 91 18.72 -5.43 12.58
N LYS A 92 18.58 -5.15 13.88
CA LYS A 92 17.31 -5.33 14.63
C LYS A 92 16.29 -4.26 14.25
N ALA A 93 15.00 -4.63 14.24
CA ALA A 93 13.89 -3.69 14.19
C ALA A 93 13.98 -2.74 15.38
N GLY A 94 14.36 -1.49 15.13
CA GLY A 94 14.62 -0.50 16.18
C GLY A 94 16.03 0.09 16.18
N ALA A 95 16.94 -0.39 15.33
CA ALA A 95 18.25 0.22 15.14
C ALA A 95 18.14 1.73 14.83
N GLU A 96 19.07 2.52 15.37
CA GLU A 96 19.14 3.95 15.07
C GLU A 96 19.45 4.13 13.58
N PRO A 97 18.71 5.00 12.86
CA PRO A 97 19.04 5.36 11.49
C PRO A 97 20.48 5.86 11.38
N ALA A 98 21.16 5.49 10.30
CA ALA A 98 22.50 5.95 9.99
C ALA A 98 22.54 7.48 9.97
N TYR A 99 23.52 8.02 10.69
CA TYR A 99 23.75 9.44 10.84
C TYR A 99 25.17 9.64 11.41
N ASP A 100 25.86 10.65 10.92
CA ASP A 100 27.17 11.05 11.41
C ASP A 100 27.05 12.39 12.17
N PRO A 101 27.32 12.41 13.50
CA PRO A 101 27.24 13.62 14.30
C PRO A 101 28.25 14.70 13.95
N ASP A 102 29.35 14.33 13.29
CA ASP A 102 30.38 15.26 12.87
C ASP A 102 30.18 15.70 11.40
N GLU A 103 29.11 15.24 10.73
CA GLU A 103 28.78 15.60 9.35
C GLU A 103 28.51 17.10 9.24
N LYS A 104 29.41 17.80 8.56
CA LYS A 104 29.25 19.23 8.26
C LYS A 104 28.45 19.40 6.98
N PRO A 105 27.53 20.38 6.93
CA PRO A 105 26.83 20.67 5.70
C PRO A 105 27.77 21.26 4.65
N GLU A 106 27.61 20.80 3.40
CA GLU A 106 28.35 21.33 2.25
C GLU A 106 28.11 22.84 2.04
N ARG A 107 26.89 23.30 2.33
CA ARG A 107 26.45 24.68 2.21
C ARG A 107 25.36 24.99 3.24
N PRO A 108 25.29 26.22 3.77
CA PRO A 108 24.24 26.60 4.71
C PRO A 108 22.88 26.65 4.02
N GLY A 109 21.81 26.51 4.82
CA GLY A 109 20.43 26.58 4.34
C GLY A 109 19.98 25.35 3.56
N ILE A 110 19.10 25.56 2.59
CA ILE A 110 18.47 24.48 1.81
C ILE A 110 19.30 24.22 0.55
N SER A 111 19.70 22.96 0.38
CA SER A 111 20.42 22.45 -0.80
C SER A 111 19.70 21.27 -1.42
N THR A 112 20.02 20.95 -2.68
CA THR A 112 19.42 19.84 -3.44
C THR A 112 20.49 18.97 -4.08
N ASP A 113 20.27 17.67 -4.13
CA ASP A 113 21.08 16.76 -4.96
C ASP A 113 20.94 17.10 -6.46
N PRO A 114 21.96 16.78 -7.29
CA PRO A 114 21.86 16.93 -8.74
C PRO A 114 20.61 16.24 -9.31
N GLY A 115 19.84 16.96 -10.13
CA GLY A 115 18.60 16.45 -10.72
C GLY A 115 17.37 16.50 -9.80
N THR A 116 17.52 16.96 -8.55
CA THR A 116 16.41 17.23 -7.63
C THR A 116 16.13 18.73 -7.57
N SER A 117 14.85 19.10 -7.52
CA SER A 117 14.43 20.49 -7.40
C SER A 117 13.27 20.66 -6.43
N ILE A 118 13.35 21.68 -5.58
CA ILE A 118 12.27 22.09 -4.67
C ILE A 118 11.20 22.95 -5.38
N ALA A 119 11.41 23.33 -6.65
CA ALA A 119 10.53 24.26 -7.36
C ALA A 119 9.10 23.73 -7.47
N CYS A 120 8.93 22.44 -7.75
CA CYS A 120 7.61 21.81 -7.89
C CYS A 120 6.89 21.56 -6.55
N LEU A 121 7.59 21.72 -5.42
CA LEU A 121 6.97 21.44 -4.13
C LEU A 121 5.81 22.41 -3.86
N PRO A 122 4.68 21.93 -3.34
CA PRO A 122 3.57 22.78 -2.94
C PRO A 122 4.03 23.75 -1.83
N PRO A 123 3.38 24.93 -1.71
CA PRO A 123 3.74 25.93 -0.70
C PRO A 123 3.83 25.36 0.73
N ARG A 124 2.94 24.43 1.07
CA ARG A 124 2.90 23.71 2.34
C ARG A 124 4.22 22.98 2.66
N LEU A 125 4.80 22.26 1.69
CA LEU A 125 6.08 21.56 1.90
C LEU A 125 7.26 22.52 1.94
N LYS A 126 7.24 23.59 1.14
CA LYS A 126 8.26 24.64 1.20
C LYS A 126 8.30 25.31 2.57
N GLN A 127 7.14 25.61 3.15
CA GLN A 127 7.04 26.15 4.51
C GLN A 127 7.63 25.21 5.55
N ILE A 128 7.32 23.90 5.48
CA ILE A 128 7.92 22.92 6.38
C ILE A 128 9.44 22.87 6.20
N LEU A 129 9.94 22.90 4.97
CA LEU A 129 11.37 22.90 4.67
C LEU A 129 12.09 24.10 5.29
N THR A 130 11.51 25.30 5.19
CA THR A 130 12.00 26.51 5.86
C THR A 130 12.00 26.34 7.38
N LYS A 131 10.89 25.88 7.98
CA LYS A 131 10.82 25.63 9.43
C LYS A 131 11.90 24.62 9.91
N ILE A 132 12.16 23.56 9.13
CA ILE A 132 13.23 22.60 9.43
C ILE A 132 14.59 23.29 9.36
N SER A 133 14.83 24.08 8.31
CA SER A 133 16.10 24.78 8.14
C SER A 133 16.35 25.81 9.23
N ASP A 134 15.33 26.55 9.65
CA ASP A 134 15.43 27.53 10.73
C ASP A 134 15.73 26.86 12.08
N LYS A 135 15.17 25.67 12.32
CA LYS A 135 15.33 24.95 13.59
C LYS A 135 16.62 24.16 13.69
N TYR A 136 17.01 23.48 12.60
CA TYR A 136 18.11 22.51 12.61
C TYR A 136 19.31 22.92 11.74
N GLY A 137 19.19 24.00 10.98
CA GLY A 137 20.25 24.51 10.12
C GLY A 137 20.15 24.02 8.69
N ALA A 138 21.24 23.47 8.16
CA ALA A 138 21.30 23.09 6.76
C ALA A 138 20.43 21.85 6.47
N VAL A 139 19.76 21.85 5.31
CA VAL A 139 18.94 20.74 4.84
C VAL A 139 19.37 20.36 3.44
N LYS A 140 19.59 19.07 3.20
CA LYS A 140 19.91 18.52 1.89
C LYS A 140 18.72 17.71 1.37
N VAL A 141 18.01 18.25 0.40
CA VAL A 141 16.87 17.58 -0.26
C VAL A 141 17.40 16.63 -1.33
N THR A 142 17.13 15.35 -1.16
CA THR A 142 17.67 14.28 -2.02
C THR A 142 16.70 13.87 -3.10
N SER A 143 15.39 14.01 -2.88
CA SER A 143 14.37 13.66 -3.88
C SER A 143 13.06 14.42 -3.66
N THR A 144 12.38 14.83 -4.73
CA THR A 144 11.07 15.51 -4.68
C THR A 144 10.08 14.88 -5.65
N TRP A 145 10.23 15.10 -6.95
CA TRP A 145 9.43 14.43 -7.96
C TRP A 145 10.10 13.15 -8.43
N ARG A 146 9.29 12.11 -8.65
CA ARG A 146 9.74 10.86 -9.29
C ARG A 146 8.82 10.48 -10.43
N PRO A 147 9.38 10.03 -11.56
CA PRO A 147 8.56 9.52 -12.65
C PRO A 147 7.82 8.25 -12.23
N PRO A 148 6.65 7.95 -12.84
CA PRO A 148 5.80 6.82 -12.45
C PRO A 148 6.52 5.47 -12.38
N TRP A 149 7.45 5.20 -13.29
CA TRP A 149 8.19 3.93 -13.33
C TRP A 149 9.23 3.76 -12.20
N ARG A 150 9.62 4.84 -11.50
CA ARG A 150 10.51 4.80 -10.32
C ARG A 150 9.78 4.99 -9.00
N ALA A 151 8.47 5.18 -9.04
CA ALA A 151 7.67 5.50 -7.88
C ALA A 151 6.64 4.41 -7.61
N ARG A 152 6.56 3.97 -6.34
CA ARG A 152 5.57 2.96 -5.93
C ARG A 152 4.14 3.40 -6.23
N ARG A 153 3.23 2.43 -6.35
CA ARG A 153 1.78 2.70 -6.42
C ARG A 153 1.36 3.54 -5.21
N GLY A 154 0.60 4.61 -5.45
CA GLY A 154 0.20 5.56 -4.41
C GLY A 154 1.29 6.54 -3.90
N SER A 155 2.51 6.53 -4.45
CA SER A 155 3.56 7.47 -4.02
C SER A 155 3.20 8.93 -4.33
N TYR A 156 3.37 9.80 -3.34
CA TYR A 156 3.18 11.25 -3.46
C TYR A 156 4.31 11.95 -4.22
N HIS A 157 5.48 11.30 -4.40
CA HIS A 157 6.54 11.81 -5.28
C HIS A 157 6.08 11.95 -6.74
N LYS A 158 5.08 11.17 -7.18
CA LYS A 158 4.54 11.26 -8.55
C LYS A 158 3.89 12.61 -8.86
N ARG A 159 3.47 13.33 -7.82
CA ARG A 159 2.79 14.64 -7.91
C ARG A 159 3.60 15.77 -7.26
N CYS A 160 4.89 15.52 -6.96
CA CYS A 160 5.74 16.44 -6.20
C CYS A 160 5.14 16.84 -4.84
N GLU A 161 4.35 15.95 -4.26
CA GLU A 161 3.68 16.13 -2.96
C GLU A 161 4.42 15.40 -1.83
N ALA A 162 5.66 15.01 -2.08
CA ALA A 162 6.56 14.42 -1.11
C ALA A 162 7.99 14.93 -1.32
N MET A 163 8.78 14.89 -0.25
CA MET A 163 10.21 15.10 -0.33
C MET A 163 10.97 14.18 0.60
N ASP A 164 12.14 13.76 0.12
CA ASP A 164 13.16 13.06 0.87
C ASP A 164 14.32 14.01 1.14
N PHE A 165 14.84 14.03 2.36
CA PHE A 165 15.89 14.95 2.76
C PHE A 165 16.77 14.40 3.89
N ARG A 166 17.90 15.07 4.14
CA ARG A 166 18.80 14.87 5.27
C ARG A 166 19.08 16.19 5.97
N VAL A 167 19.44 16.09 7.24
CA VAL A 167 19.88 17.23 8.06
C VAL A 167 21.27 16.86 8.62
N PRO A 168 22.36 17.29 7.96
CA PRO A 168 23.72 16.99 8.40
C PRO A 168 23.96 17.38 9.86
N GLY A 169 24.63 16.54 10.63
CA GLY A 169 24.92 16.82 12.04
C GLY A 169 23.70 16.78 12.97
N VAL A 170 22.54 16.27 12.51
CA VAL A 170 21.35 16.07 13.34
C VAL A 170 20.77 14.66 13.23
N ARG A 171 20.46 14.05 14.39
CA ARG A 171 19.81 12.74 14.48
C ARG A 171 18.47 12.70 13.71
N PRO A 172 18.29 11.80 12.73
CA PRO A 172 17.07 11.71 11.92
C PRO A 172 15.79 11.53 12.74
N ARG A 173 15.84 10.72 13.80
CA ARG A 173 14.68 10.52 14.69
C ARG A 173 14.23 11.79 15.40
N ALA A 174 15.18 12.62 15.85
CA ALA A 174 14.86 13.89 16.51
C ALA A 174 14.16 14.86 15.54
N VAL A 175 14.58 14.87 14.27
CA VAL A 175 13.94 15.68 13.23
C VAL A 175 12.52 15.19 12.97
N ILE A 176 12.31 13.90 12.70
CA ILE A 176 10.98 13.38 12.36
C ILE A 176 9.99 13.55 13.53
N GLU A 177 10.46 13.40 14.77
CA GLU A 177 9.63 13.49 15.97
C GLU A 177 9.05 14.89 16.16
N TRP A 178 9.80 15.92 15.78
CA TRP A 178 9.30 17.29 15.75
C TRP A 178 8.48 17.57 14.49
N VAL A 179 8.94 17.14 13.31
CA VAL A 179 8.25 17.38 12.04
C VAL A 179 6.83 16.79 12.07
N ARG A 180 6.61 15.61 12.66
CA ARG A 180 5.27 15.01 12.79
C ARG A 180 4.28 15.82 13.66
N THR A 181 4.76 16.74 14.50
CA THR A 181 3.90 17.63 15.30
C THR A 181 3.31 18.77 14.47
N LEU A 182 3.87 19.04 13.28
CA LEU A 182 3.39 20.08 12.40
C LEU A 182 2.05 19.64 11.77
N PRO A 183 0.98 20.46 11.88
CA PRO A 183 -0.33 20.13 11.30
C PRO A 183 -0.24 19.94 9.78
N GLU A 184 0.74 20.58 9.15
CA GLU A 184 1.01 20.52 7.73
C GLU A 184 1.66 19.22 7.26
N VAL A 185 2.10 18.33 8.15
CA VAL A 185 2.72 17.06 7.73
C VAL A 185 1.67 15.96 7.63
N GLY A 186 1.66 15.29 6.48
CA GLY A 186 0.83 14.13 6.20
C GLY A 186 1.52 12.83 6.61
N GLY A 187 1.94 12.05 5.61
CA GLY A 187 2.82 10.91 5.84
C GLY A 187 4.23 11.34 6.21
N HIS A 188 4.88 10.57 7.08
CA HIS A 188 6.25 10.80 7.51
C HIS A 188 6.96 9.46 7.77
N LYS A 189 8.21 9.33 7.35
CA LYS A 189 9.01 8.12 7.58
C LYS A 189 10.47 8.45 7.78
N VAL A 190 11.16 7.63 8.56
CA VAL A 190 12.62 7.63 8.64
C VAL A 190 13.12 6.34 8.05
N TYR A 191 13.99 6.45 7.05
CA TYR A 191 14.68 5.31 6.48
C TYR A 191 15.92 4.99 7.31
N TRP A 192 16.32 3.73 7.30
CA TRP A 192 17.46 3.26 8.08
C TRP A 192 18.78 3.94 7.65
N ASN A 193 18.88 4.43 6.41
CA ASN A 193 20.05 5.14 5.87
C ASN A 193 20.06 6.65 6.20
N GLY A 194 19.23 7.08 7.16
CA GLY A 194 19.14 8.45 7.62
C GLY A 194 18.30 9.39 6.76
N ILE A 195 17.75 8.93 5.63
CA ILE A 195 16.85 9.74 4.82
C ILE A 195 15.52 9.92 5.57
N LEU A 196 15.03 11.14 5.59
CA LEU A 196 13.74 11.54 6.12
C LEU A 196 12.77 11.75 4.97
N HIS A 197 11.58 11.16 5.08
CA HIS A 197 10.48 11.32 4.13
C HIS A 197 9.34 12.08 4.77
N ILE A 198 8.78 13.06 4.05
CA ILE A 198 7.47 13.63 4.37
C ILE A 198 6.62 13.86 3.12
N ASP A 199 5.29 13.79 3.28
CA ASP A 199 4.30 14.05 2.23
C ASP A 199 3.10 14.86 2.72
N THR A 200 2.28 15.36 1.80
CA THR A 200 1.04 16.12 2.08
C THR A 200 -0.22 15.25 2.22
N GLY A 201 -0.10 13.93 2.14
CA GLY A 201 -1.20 12.99 2.19
C GLY A 201 -1.84 12.84 3.58
N PRO A 202 -2.74 11.85 3.76
CA PRO A 202 -3.28 11.52 5.08
C PRO A 202 -2.18 11.06 6.05
N ARG A 203 -2.35 11.40 7.33
CA ARG A 203 -1.53 10.84 8.42
C ARG A 203 -1.77 9.34 8.53
N ARG A 204 -0.68 8.58 8.58
CA ARG A 204 -0.72 7.11 8.61
C ARG A 204 0.54 6.55 9.27
N PRO A 205 0.48 5.36 9.89
CA PRO A 205 1.66 4.61 10.29
C PRO A 205 2.42 4.08 9.06
N TRP A 206 3.73 3.80 9.21
CA TRP A 206 4.68 3.56 8.11
C TRP A 206 5.68 2.44 8.37
#